data_AF-A0AAX0PT96-F1
#
_entry.id   AF-A0AAX0PT96-F1
#
_cell.length_a   1.000
_cell.length_b   1.000
_cell.length_c   1.000
_cell.angle_alpha   90.00
_cell.angle_beta   90.00
_cell.angle_gamma   90.00
#
_symmetry.space_group_name_H-M   'P 1'
#
loop_
_entity.id
_entity.type
_entity.pdbx_description
1 polymer ?
#
loop_
_entity_poly.entity_id
_entity_poly.type
_entity_poly.pdbx_seq_one_letter_code
_entity_poly.pdbx_strand_id
1 'polypeptide(L)'
;MKIQELKDKLTESTPIYTNEEINWMLNHIGDPDSLIRDSLVCNSLGKGFLEDNFSLDQAHFMIEKIKTNNTLFYKIDETGIPTLTRSFTCLFWDLIIKVNNDSESEYFKILTDSEEKELFKNLLVYLSKESDFTGFSKKYGWFHAVAHCSDAIADGMKSDNFDPEMAHLFLSSTYKMLNRVDRRFIDGEEYRLSDVFIEAFKNQKISNEDFISWIKSFDFNPYAPDLIEFYRFN
;
A
#
# COMPACT_ATOMS: atom_id res chain seq x y z
N MET A 1 3.27 19.61 19.66
CA MET A 1 4.37 19.14 18.78
C MET A 1 4.99 20.24 17.91
N LYS A 2 6.33 20.37 17.85
CA LYS A 2 7.02 21.27 16.91
C LYS A 2 7.49 20.48 15.69
N ILE A 3 6.94 20.78 14.51
CA ILE A 3 7.30 20.12 13.22
C ILE A 3 8.82 20.11 12.97
N GLN A 4 9.53 21.15 13.41
CA GLN A 4 10.99 21.23 13.25
C GLN A 4 11.72 20.10 14.00
N GLU A 5 11.25 19.71 15.19
CA GLU A 5 11.88 18.64 15.98
C GLU A 5 11.82 17.29 15.24
N LEU A 6 10.69 16.97 14.59
CA LEU A 6 10.59 15.77 13.74
C LEU A 6 11.47 15.86 12.49
N LYS A 7 11.63 17.05 11.90
CA LYS A 7 12.51 17.25 10.74
C LYS A 7 13.98 17.03 11.11
N ASP A 8 14.40 17.53 12.27
CA ASP A 8 15.77 17.38 12.74
C ASP A 8 16.10 15.89 12.95
N LYS A 9 15.15 15.11 13.50
CA LYS A 9 15.27 13.65 13.69
C LYS A 9 15.49 12.84 12.42
N LEU A 10 15.04 13.31 11.26
CA LEU A 10 15.33 12.63 9.99
C LEU A 10 16.82 12.63 9.65
N THR A 11 17.57 13.60 10.17
CA THR A 11 19.03 13.70 9.95
C THR A 11 19.86 13.07 11.07
N GLU A 12 19.23 12.68 12.18
CA GLU A 12 19.89 11.99 13.28
C GLU A 12 20.17 10.53 12.94
N SER A 13 21.27 9.99 13.45
CA SER A 13 21.62 8.58 13.24
C SER A 13 20.72 7.63 14.03
N THR A 14 20.29 8.04 15.22
CA THR A 14 19.50 7.22 16.16
C THR A 14 18.43 8.11 16.82
N PRO A 15 17.42 8.58 16.07
CA PRO A 15 16.39 9.45 16.61
C PRO A 15 15.52 8.72 17.63
N ILE A 16 15.14 9.42 18.69
CA ILE A 16 14.17 8.90 19.68
C ILE A 16 12.81 9.55 19.42
N TYR A 17 11.79 8.75 19.11
CA TYR A 17 10.42 9.24 18.92
C TYR A 17 9.59 9.10 20.19
N THR A 18 8.88 10.16 20.56
CA THR A 18 7.95 10.17 21.69
C THR A 18 6.57 9.69 21.27
N ASN A 19 5.76 9.25 22.24
CA ASN A 19 4.38 8.84 21.97
C ASN A 19 3.49 10.00 21.47
N GLU A 20 3.80 11.26 21.84
CA GLU A 20 3.10 12.44 21.29
C GLU A 20 3.39 12.58 19.79
N GLU A 21 4.65 12.44 19.39
CA GLU A 21 5.08 12.53 17.99
C GLU A 21 4.51 11.40 17.16
N ILE A 22 4.51 10.17 17.67
CA ILE A 22 3.89 9.02 17.00
C ILE A 22 2.39 9.28 16.78
N ASN A 23 1.67 9.71 17.81
CA ASN A 23 0.26 10.05 17.66
C ASN A 23 0.04 11.16 16.63
N TRP A 24 0.92 12.17 16.62
CA TRP A 24 0.83 13.22 15.62
C TRP A 24 1.07 12.68 14.22
N MET A 25 2.10 11.85 13.99
CA MET A 25 2.37 11.24 12.69
C MET A 25 1.17 10.43 12.19
N LEU A 26 0.57 9.60 13.05
CA LEU A 26 -0.62 8.82 12.69
C LEU A 26 -1.83 9.70 12.32
N ASN A 27 -2.01 10.84 13.01
CA ASN A 27 -3.07 11.79 12.67
C ASN A 27 -2.83 12.54 11.36
N HIS A 28 -1.58 12.56 10.87
CA HIS A 28 -1.17 13.26 9.65
C HIS A 28 -0.72 12.30 8.54
N ILE A 29 -1.05 10.99 8.65
CA ILE A 29 -0.70 9.97 7.65
C ILE A 29 -1.27 10.28 6.27
N GLY A 30 -2.44 10.92 6.21
CA GLY A 30 -3.11 11.37 4.99
C GLY A 30 -3.15 12.89 4.84
N ASP A 31 -2.21 13.64 5.41
CA ASP A 31 -2.23 15.10 5.40
C ASP A 31 -2.23 15.64 3.94
N PRO A 32 -3.06 16.66 3.60
CA PRO A 32 -3.09 17.22 2.25
C PRO A 32 -1.79 17.95 1.84
N ASP A 33 -0.96 18.39 2.78
CA ASP A 33 0.37 18.94 2.51
C ASP A 33 1.41 17.81 2.36
N SER A 34 1.93 17.63 1.15
CA SER A 34 2.95 16.61 0.86
C SER A 34 4.28 16.83 1.60
N LEU A 35 4.56 18.05 2.08
CA LEU A 35 5.73 18.29 2.93
C LEU A 35 5.54 17.72 4.34
N ILE A 36 4.29 17.65 4.81
CA ILE A 36 3.94 17.00 6.08
C ILE A 36 3.84 15.50 5.85
N ARG A 37 3.06 15.07 4.86
CA ARG A 37 2.78 13.66 4.61
C ARG A 37 4.00 12.89 4.11
N ASP A 38 4.46 13.18 2.91
CA ASP A 38 5.54 12.43 2.24
C ASP A 38 6.91 12.74 2.85
N SER A 39 7.23 14.03 2.96
CA SER A 39 8.60 14.44 3.32
C SER A 39 8.91 14.26 4.80
N LEU A 40 7.89 14.25 5.67
CA LEU A 40 8.05 14.13 7.12
C LEU A 40 7.46 12.83 7.65
N VAL A 41 6.14 12.64 7.61
CA VAL A 41 5.48 11.48 8.22
C VAL A 41 5.96 10.16 7.61
N CYS A 42 5.93 10.02 6.29
CA CYS A 42 6.37 8.78 5.63
C CYS A 42 7.84 8.50 5.87
N ASN A 43 8.69 9.52 5.74
CA ASN A 43 10.13 9.35 5.99
C ASN A 43 10.44 9.03 7.45
N SER A 44 9.71 9.61 8.41
CA SER A 44 9.88 9.30 9.83
C SER A 44 9.39 7.89 10.17
N LEU A 45 8.27 7.45 9.60
CA LEU A 45 7.79 6.07 9.76
C LEU A 45 8.76 5.07 9.10
N GLY A 46 9.23 5.35 7.89
CA GLY A 46 10.21 4.53 7.19
C GLY A 46 11.52 4.42 7.96
N LYS A 47 12.11 5.55 8.38
CA LYS A 47 13.30 5.58 9.24
C LYS A 47 13.07 4.88 10.59
N GLY A 48 11.88 5.04 11.13
CA GLY A 48 11.49 4.44 12.40
C GLY A 48 11.47 2.91 12.37
N PHE A 49 10.85 2.32 11.35
CA PHE A 49 10.74 0.86 11.20
C PHE A 49 11.94 0.21 10.50
N LEU A 50 12.52 0.83 9.49
CA LEU A 50 13.60 0.21 8.71
C LEU A 50 14.99 0.35 9.37
N GLU A 51 15.12 1.24 10.35
CA GLU A 51 16.36 1.42 11.13
C GLU A 51 16.14 1.13 12.63
N ASP A 52 15.09 0.38 12.99
CA ASP A 52 14.79 -0.08 14.35
C ASP A 52 14.75 1.03 15.43
N ASN A 53 14.23 2.21 15.09
CA ASN A 53 14.19 3.38 16.00
C ASN A 53 12.90 3.49 16.83
N PHE A 54 11.90 2.63 16.61
CA PHE A 54 10.72 2.52 17.47
C PHE A 54 10.83 1.35 18.44
N SER A 55 10.34 1.50 19.67
CA SER A 55 10.19 0.34 20.55
C SER A 55 9.08 -0.61 20.08
N LEU A 56 9.11 -1.87 20.51
CA LEU A 56 8.03 -2.83 20.23
C LEU A 56 6.66 -2.34 20.71
N ASP A 57 6.59 -1.71 21.89
CA ASP A 57 5.35 -1.13 22.41
C ASP A 57 4.81 -0.02 21.50
N GLN A 58 5.70 0.79 20.92
CA GLN A 58 5.34 1.84 19.96
C GLN A 58 4.86 1.25 18.64
N ALA A 59 5.52 0.21 18.14
CA ALA A 59 5.12 -0.51 16.95
C ALA A 59 3.73 -1.14 17.09
N HIS A 60 3.49 -1.88 18.18
CA HIS A 60 2.16 -2.42 18.51
C HIS A 60 1.11 -1.32 18.66
N PHE A 61 1.45 -0.22 19.34
CA PHE A 61 0.55 0.92 19.48
C PHE A 61 0.12 1.49 18.12
N MET A 62 1.04 1.68 17.18
CA MET A 62 0.74 2.21 15.85
C MET A 62 -0.15 1.26 15.04
N ILE A 63 0.17 -0.04 15.04
CA ILE A 63 -0.62 -1.10 14.39
C ILE A 63 -2.06 -1.09 14.91
N GLU A 64 -2.23 -1.13 16.24
CA GLU A 64 -3.55 -1.16 16.86
C GLU A 64 -4.34 0.13 16.61
N LYS A 65 -3.66 1.28 16.60
CA LYS A 65 -4.30 2.56 16.32
C LYS A 65 -4.84 2.64 14.88
N ILE A 66 -4.06 2.21 13.89
CA ILE A 66 -4.46 2.21 12.48
C ILE A 66 -5.62 1.25 12.22
N LYS A 67 -5.58 0.05 12.84
CA LYS A 67 -6.70 -0.93 12.81
C LYS A 67 -7.95 -0.35 13.45
N THR A 68 -7.86 0.17 14.68
CA THR A 68 -9.01 0.72 15.45
C THR A 68 -9.66 1.88 14.73
N ASN A 69 -8.86 2.76 14.12
CA ASN A 69 -9.37 3.90 13.36
C ASN A 69 -9.94 3.51 11.98
N ASN A 70 -9.80 2.24 11.57
CA ASN A 70 -10.22 1.72 10.28
C ASN A 70 -9.71 2.56 9.08
N THR A 71 -8.46 3.00 9.18
CA THR A 71 -7.88 4.00 8.25
C THR A 71 -7.73 3.48 6.81
N LEU A 72 -7.51 2.18 6.63
CA LEU A 72 -7.46 1.53 5.33
C LEU A 72 -8.76 1.73 4.52
N PHE A 73 -9.90 1.76 5.21
CA PHE A 73 -11.22 1.96 4.59
C PHE A 73 -11.81 3.34 4.91
N TYR A 74 -10.96 4.31 5.28
CA TYR A 74 -11.39 5.66 5.65
C TYR A 74 -12.18 6.32 4.52
N LYS A 75 -13.49 6.49 4.74
CA LYS A 75 -14.42 7.07 3.76
C LYS A 75 -14.24 6.45 2.38
N ILE A 76 -14.23 5.12 2.30
CA ILE A 76 -13.90 4.36 1.07
C ILE A 76 -14.76 4.72 -0.15
N ASP A 77 -15.97 5.25 0.06
CA ASP A 77 -16.87 5.69 -1.01
C ASP A 77 -16.58 7.14 -1.48
N GLU A 78 -15.61 7.83 -0.87
CA GLU A 78 -15.17 9.19 -1.25
C GLU A 78 -13.80 9.17 -1.96
N THR A 79 -13.67 10.00 -2.99
CA THR A 79 -12.41 10.27 -3.71
C THR A 79 -11.82 11.63 -3.30
N GLY A 80 -10.58 11.91 -3.73
CA GLY A 80 -9.87 13.15 -3.35
C GLY A 80 -9.14 13.03 -2.02
N ILE A 81 -9.15 14.08 -1.20
CA ILE A 81 -8.36 14.12 0.06
C ILE A 81 -8.51 12.86 0.94
N PRO A 82 -9.70 12.25 1.12
CA PRO A 82 -9.82 11.01 1.90
C PRO A 82 -8.97 9.84 1.40
N THR A 83 -8.69 9.78 0.10
CA THR A 83 -7.82 8.77 -0.53
C THR A 83 -6.39 8.84 0.01
N LEU A 84 -5.91 10.03 0.38
CA LEU A 84 -4.57 10.19 0.95
C LEU A 84 -4.42 9.36 2.23
N THR A 85 -5.40 9.39 3.13
CA THR A 85 -5.36 8.54 4.34
C THR A 85 -5.28 7.07 3.98
N ARG A 86 -6.15 6.58 3.08
CA ARG A 86 -6.19 5.16 2.73
C ARG A 86 -4.90 4.69 2.05
N SER A 87 -4.45 5.45 1.06
CA SER A 87 -3.25 5.16 0.29
C SER A 87 -1.99 5.12 1.17
N PHE A 88 -1.82 6.11 2.05
CA PHE A 88 -0.66 6.16 2.92
C PHE A 88 -0.76 5.20 4.10
N THR A 89 -1.98 4.75 4.46
CA THR A 89 -2.16 3.55 5.29
C THR A 89 -1.70 2.28 4.57
N CYS A 90 -1.94 2.11 3.27
CA CYS A 90 -1.35 0.99 2.52
C CYS A 90 0.18 1.04 2.57
N LEU A 91 0.78 2.22 2.40
CA LEU A 91 2.23 2.38 2.49
C LEU A 91 2.78 2.10 3.91
N PHE A 92 2.03 2.44 4.96
CA PHE A 92 2.37 2.01 6.31
C PHE A 92 2.31 0.48 6.45
N TRP A 93 1.27 -0.16 5.92
CA TRP A 93 1.17 -1.61 5.97
C TRP A 93 2.27 -2.32 5.17
N ASP A 94 2.70 -1.76 4.04
CA ASP A 94 3.88 -2.20 3.31
C ASP A 94 5.12 -2.24 4.21
N LEU A 95 5.39 -1.16 4.96
CA LEU A 95 6.48 -1.12 5.95
C LEU A 95 6.33 -2.22 7.01
N ILE A 96 5.14 -2.40 7.58
CA ILE A 96 4.91 -3.44 8.60
C ILE A 96 5.14 -4.84 8.03
N ILE A 97 4.65 -5.13 6.82
CA ILE A 97 4.83 -6.44 6.19
C ILE A 97 6.30 -6.74 5.94
N LYS A 98 7.08 -5.74 5.49
CA LYS A 98 8.53 -5.86 5.31
C LYS A 98 9.22 -6.24 6.62
N VAL A 99 9.04 -5.45 7.67
CA VAL A 99 9.74 -5.67 8.95
C VAL A 99 9.23 -6.90 9.70
N ASN A 100 7.96 -7.29 9.51
CA ASN A 100 7.37 -8.51 10.08
C ASN A 100 8.01 -9.78 9.51
N ASN A 101 8.42 -9.74 8.24
CA ASN A 101 8.95 -10.88 7.50
C ASN A 101 10.48 -10.85 7.33
N ASP A 102 11.16 -9.83 7.87
CA ASP A 102 12.61 -9.73 7.91
C ASP A 102 13.17 -10.30 9.22
N SER A 103 13.95 -11.38 9.14
CA SER A 103 14.52 -12.05 10.32
C SER A 103 15.59 -11.23 11.06
N GLU A 104 16.13 -10.19 10.43
CA GLU A 104 17.13 -9.30 11.04
C GLU A 104 16.51 -8.07 11.72
N SER A 105 15.22 -7.81 11.49
CA SER A 105 14.49 -6.67 12.05
C SER A 105 14.09 -6.92 13.51
N GLU A 106 14.10 -5.88 14.35
CA GLU A 106 13.60 -6.00 15.74
C GLU A 106 12.11 -6.32 15.79
N TYR A 107 11.39 -6.07 14.69
CA TYR A 107 9.94 -6.30 14.54
C TYR A 107 9.60 -7.64 13.87
N PHE A 108 10.57 -8.55 13.72
CA PHE A 108 10.31 -9.86 13.14
C PHE A 108 9.17 -10.57 13.87
N LYS A 109 8.14 -11.00 13.13
CA LYS A 109 6.92 -11.62 13.69
C LYS A 109 6.16 -10.74 14.70
N ILE A 110 6.17 -9.42 14.50
CA ILE A 110 5.33 -8.49 15.26
C ILE A 110 3.82 -8.76 15.09
N LEU A 111 3.41 -9.31 13.95
CA LEU A 111 2.05 -9.78 13.72
C LEU A 111 1.96 -11.29 13.98
N THR A 112 0.88 -11.72 14.63
CA THR A 112 0.53 -13.14 14.62
C THR A 112 0.10 -13.58 13.22
N ASP A 113 0.19 -14.89 12.93
CA ASP A 113 -0.25 -15.45 11.63
C ASP A 113 -1.70 -15.08 11.28
N SER A 114 -2.58 -15.00 12.29
CA SER A 114 -3.98 -14.62 12.08
C SER A 114 -4.12 -13.15 11.70
N GLU A 115 -3.36 -12.26 12.35
CA GLU A 115 -3.38 -10.83 12.04
C GLU A 115 -2.77 -10.53 10.68
N GLU A 116 -1.69 -11.22 10.30
CA GLU A 116 -1.06 -11.07 8.99
C GLU A 116 -2.02 -11.52 7.86
N LYS A 117 -2.71 -12.66 8.05
CA LYS A 117 -3.73 -13.12 7.10
C LYS A 117 -4.90 -12.16 6.99
N GLU A 118 -5.37 -11.61 8.11
CA GLU A 118 -6.44 -10.62 8.11
C GLU A 118 -6.02 -9.35 7.37
N LEU A 119 -4.79 -8.87 7.60
CA LEU A 119 -4.20 -7.74 6.89
C LEU A 119 -4.19 -7.97 5.37
N PHE A 120 -3.70 -9.11 4.91
CA PHE A 120 -3.68 -9.43 3.47
C PHE A 120 -5.10 -9.44 2.88
N LYS A 121 -6.06 -10.10 3.54
CA LYS A 121 -7.47 -10.09 3.08
C LYS A 121 -8.01 -8.66 3.00
N ASN A 122 -7.71 -7.82 3.98
CA ASN A 122 -8.14 -6.43 4.00
C ASN A 122 -7.52 -5.60 2.87
N LEU A 123 -6.23 -5.78 2.55
CA LEU A 123 -5.58 -5.13 1.41
C LEU A 123 -6.22 -5.54 0.08
N LEU A 124 -6.52 -6.83 -0.11
CA LEU A 124 -7.19 -7.32 -1.32
C LEU A 124 -8.62 -6.76 -1.45
N VAL A 125 -9.37 -6.73 -0.35
CA VAL A 125 -10.70 -6.12 -0.31
C VAL A 125 -10.62 -4.62 -0.62
N TYR A 126 -9.64 -3.92 -0.05
CA TYR A 126 -9.38 -2.51 -0.34
C TYR A 126 -9.10 -2.29 -1.84
N LEU A 127 -8.20 -3.06 -2.44
CA LEU A 127 -7.89 -2.97 -3.87
C LEU A 127 -9.15 -3.13 -4.74
N SER A 128 -10.05 -4.04 -4.34
CA SER A 128 -11.32 -4.27 -5.04
C SER A 128 -12.36 -3.14 -4.88
N LYS A 129 -12.22 -2.29 -3.85
CA LYS A 129 -13.18 -1.23 -3.48
C LYS A 129 -12.72 0.16 -3.86
N GLU A 130 -11.42 0.45 -3.77
CA GLU A 130 -10.86 1.77 -4.07
C GLU A 130 -11.31 2.25 -5.45
N SER A 131 -11.75 3.50 -5.53
CA SER A 131 -12.32 4.11 -6.73
C SER A 131 -11.58 5.38 -7.17
N ASP A 132 -10.57 5.80 -6.41
CA ASP A 132 -9.69 6.89 -6.77
C ASP A 132 -8.40 6.35 -7.40
N PHE A 133 -8.33 6.48 -8.72
CA PHE A 133 -7.19 6.07 -9.54
C PHE A 133 -6.21 7.21 -9.81
N THR A 134 -6.22 8.26 -8.98
CA THR A 134 -5.30 9.38 -9.13
C THR A 134 -3.87 8.97 -8.77
N GLY A 135 -2.94 9.22 -9.69
CA GLY A 135 -1.50 9.04 -9.48
C GLY A 135 -0.88 10.23 -8.76
N PHE A 136 -0.42 11.23 -9.50
CA PHE A 136 0.08 12.49 -8.98
C PHE A 136 -0.92 13.64 -9.09
N SER A 137 -1.03 14.44 -8.02
CA SER A 137 -1.73 15.71 -8.00
C SER A 137 -0.75 16.86 -7.84
N LYS A 138 -0.78 17.84 -8.74
CA LYS A 138 0.03 19.08 -8.58
C LYS A 138 -0.26 19.84 -7.29
N LYS A 139 -1.45 19.68 -6.71
CA LYS A 139 -1.87 20.39 -5.50
C LYS A 139 -1.48 19.64 -4.22
N TYR A 140 -1.61 18.32 -4.23
CA TYR A 140 -1.54 17.51 -3.01
C TYR A 140 -0.38 16.50 -3.02
N GLY A 141 0.37 16.41 -4.12
CA GLY A 141 1.42 15.40 -4.30
C GLY A 141 0.87 14.04 -4.71
N TRP A 142 1.56 12.98 -4.30
CA TRP A 142 1.20 11.60 -4.63
C TRP A 142 -0.10 11.17 -3.96
N PHE A 143 -1.01 10.59 -4.75
CA PHE A 143 -2.16 9.85 -4.26
C PHE A 143 -1.82 8.37 -4.25
N HIS A 144 -1.51 7.77 -5.40
CA HIS A 144 -0.91 6.43 -5.49
C HIS A 144 -1.65 5.31 -4.74
N ALA A 145 -2.97 5.40 -4.62
CA ALA A 145 -3.76 4.41 -3.86
C ALA A 145 -3.58 2.98 -4.37
N VAL A 146 -3.59 2.79 -5.70
CA VAL A 146 -3.34 1.49 -6.33
C VAL A 146 -1.88 1.08 -6.17
N ALA A 147 -0.93 2.01 -6.38
CA ALA A 147 0.49 1.73 -6.27
C ALA A 147 0.90 1.28 -4.86
N HIS A 148 0.57 2.05 -3.82
CA HIS A 148 0.92 1.71 -2.43
C HIS A 148 0.25 0.43 -1.95
N CYS A 149 -1.00 0.16 -2.35
CA CYS A 149 -1.62 -1.12 -2.04
C CYS A 149 -0.95 -2.27 -2.78
N SER A 150 -0.54 -2.06 -4.04
CA SER A 150 0.17 -3.08 -4.80
C SER A 150 1.51 -3.41 -4.16
N ASP A 151 2.27 -2.42 -3.71
CA ASP A 151 3.52 -2.62 -2.97
C ASP A 151 3.32 -3.54 -1.75
N ALA A 152 2.34 -3.22 -0.91
CA ALA A 152 2.02 -4.02 0.28
C ALA A 152 1.60 -5.46 -0.08
N ILE A 153 0.82 -5.65 -1.14
CA ILE A 153 0.42 -7.00 -1.58
C ILE A 153 1.61 -7.76 -2.19
N ALA A 154 2.48 -7.10 -2.95
CA ALA A 154 3.67 -7.73 -3.53
C ALA A 154 4.60 -8.29 -2.44
N ASP A 155 4.78 -7.56 -1.34
CA ASP A 155 5.51 -8.10 -0.19
C ASP A 155 4.72 -9.17 0.56
N GLY A 156 3.40 -9.05 0.62
CA GLY A 156 2.53 -10.12 1.12
C GLY A 156 2.69 -11.44 0.35
N MET A 157 2.87 -11.41 -0.98
CA MET A 157 3.05 -12.60 -1.81
C MET A 157 4.30 -13.43 -1.44
N LYS A 158 5.27 -12.83 -0.75
CA LYS A 158 6.49 -13.50 -0.26
C LYS A 158 6.25 -14.26 1.05
N SER A 159 5.17 -13.96 1.76
CA SER A 159 4.84 -14.57 3.06
C SER A 159 4.21 -15.95 2.89
N ASP A 160 4.59 -16.90 3.75
CA ASP A 160 3.94 -18.22 3.84
C ASP A 160 2.49 -18.11 4.30
N ASN A 161 2.14 -17.03 5.02
CA ASN A 161 0.78 -16.77 5.45
C ASN A 161 -0.14 -16.34 4.30
N PHE A 162 0.40 -15.95 3.15
CA PHE A 162 -0.39 -15.68 1.95
C PHE A 162 -0.77 -17.00 1.26
N ASP A 163 -1.96 -17.50 1.61
CA ASP A 163 -2.51 -18.77 1.14
C ASP A 163 -3.12 -18.70 -0.29
N PRO A 164 -3.39 -19.86 -0.92
CA PRO A 164 -3.98 -19.91 -2.26
C PRO A 164 -5.37 -19.26 -2.38
N GLU A 165 -6.18 -19.26 -1.31
CA GLU A 165 -7.49 -18.58 -1.33
C GLU A 165 -7.31 -17.08 -1.52
N MET A 166 -6.32 -16.48 -0.85
CA MET A 166 -5.94 -15.09 -1.04
C MET A 166 -5.38 -14.80 -2.43
N ALA A 167 -4.68 -15.75 -3.06
CA ALA A 167 -4.23 -15.58 -4.46
C ALA A 167 -5.42 -15.50 -5.44
N HIS A 168 -6.44 -16.34 -5.27
CA HIS A 168 -7.67 -16.22 -6.05
C HIS A 168 -8.45 -14.93 -5.74
N LEU A 169 -8.48 -14.52 -4.47
CA LEU A 169 -9.08 -13.25 -4.07
C LEU A 169 -8.34 -12.06 -4.70
N PHE A 170 -7.01 -12.12 -4.83
CA PHE A 170 -6.21 -11.12 -5.53
C PHE A 170 -6.60 -11.02 -7.01
N LEU A 171 -6.69 -12.14 -7.72
CA LEU A 171 -7.16 -12.17 -9.12
C LEU A 171 -8.58 -11.59 -9.24
N SER A 172 -9.50 -11.96 -8.35
CA SER A 172 -10.86 -11.39 -8.34
C SER A 172 -10.87 -9.87 -8.06
N SER A 173 -10.04 -9.42 -7.12
CA SER A 173 -9.96 -8.03 -6.68
C SER A 173 -9.37 -7.13 -7.76
N THR A 174 -8.29 -7.58 -8.41
CA THR A 174 -7.68 -6.90 -9.55
C THR A 174 -8.61 -6.85 -10.75
N TYR A 175 -9.34 -7.94 -11.05
CA TYR A 175 -10.36 -7.94 -12.09
C TYR A 175 -11.43 -6.86 -11.85
N LYS A 176 -11.98 -6.78 -10.62
CA LYS A 176 -12.98 -5.78 -10.26
C LYS A 176 -12.43 -4.35 -10.31
N MET A 177 -11.17 -4.18 -9.89
CA MET A 177 -10.49 -2.89 -9.91
C MET A 177 -10.28 -2.42 -11.36
N LEU A 178 -9.64 -3.25 -12.20
CA LEU A 178 -9.34 -2.92 -13.59
C LEU A 178 -10.59 -2.62 -14.44
N ASN A 179 -11.72 -3.28 -14.17
CA ASN A 179 -12.99 -2.97 -14.84
C ASN A 179 -13.63 -1.64 -14.42
N ARG A 180 -13.15 -1.01 -13.34
CA ARG A 180 -13.60 0.32 -12.88
C ARG A 180 -12.62 1.44 -13.20
N VAL A 181 -11.38 1.10 -13.58
CA VAL A 181 -10.35 2.08 -13.95
C VAL A 181 -10.87 2.91 -15.13
N ASP A 182 -10.95 4.22 -14.94
CA ASP A 182 -11.53 5.17 -15.90
C ASP A 182 -10.47 5.96 -16.69
N ARG A 183 -9.19 5.66 -16.47
CA ARG A 183 -8.04 6.40 -17.00
C ARG A 183 -6.85 5.47 -17.21
N ARG A 184 -5.85 5.95 -17.96
CA ARG A 184 -4.55 5.27 -18.04
C ARG A 184 -3.76 5.56 -16.75
N PHE A 185 -3.10 4.53 -16.23
CA PHE A 185 -2.00 4.74 -15.28
C PHE A 185 -0.82 5.37 -16.02
N ILE A 186 -0.25 6.41 -15.43
CA ILE A 186 0.82 7.23 -16.04
C ILE A 186 1.91 7.58 -15.03
N ASP A 187 1.72 7.22 -13.77
CA ASP A 187 2.59 7.58 -12.65
C ASP A 187 3.26 6.32 -12.05
N GLY A 188 3.20 5.20 -12.77
CA GLY A 188 3.89 3.95 -12.45
C GLY A 188 3.03 2.93 -11.71
N GLU A 189 1.73 3.18 -11.56
CA GLU A 189 0.82 2.25 -10.88
C GLU A 189 0.74 0.89 -11.59
N GLU A 190 0.84 0.87 -12.93
CA GLU A 190 0.88 -0.35 -13.73
C GLU A 190 2.12 -1.20 -13.44
N TYR A 191 3.29 -0.57 -13.23
CA TYR A 191 4.52 -1.27 -12.88
C TYR A 191 4.42 -1.88 -11.48
N ARG A 192 3.98 -1.09 -10.49
CA ARG A 192 3.79 -1.57 -9.10
C ARG A 192 2.76 -2.69 -9.01
N LEU A 193 1.66 -2.60 -9.78
CA LEU A 193 0.68 -3.69 -9.86
C LEU A 193 1.28 -4.93 -10.53
N SER A 194 2.10 -4.76 -11.57
CA SER A 194 2.76 -5.87 -12.25
C SER A 194 3.73 -6.63 -11.34
N ASP A 195 4.39 -5.92 -10.42
CA ASP A 195 5.29 -6.53 -9.42
C ASP A 195 4.55 -7.54 -8.53
N VAL A 196 3.27 -7.30 -8.22
CA VAL A 196 2.45 -8.27 -7.47
C VAL A 196 2.34 -9.60 -8.21
N PHE A 197 2.09 -9.56 -9.52
CA PHE A 197 2.01 -10.78 -10.33
C PHE A 197 3.38 -11.46 -10.43
N ILE A 198 4.45 -10.68 -10.58
CA ILE A 198 5.83 -11.21 -10.61
C ILE A 198 6.14 -11.95 -9.31
N GLU A 199 5.86 -11.34 -8.16
CA GLU A 199 6.09 -11.98 -6.85
C GLU A 199 5.16 -13.18 -6.63
N ALA A 200 3.92 -13.11 -7.10
CA ALA A 200 3.01 -14.27 -7.05
C ALA A 200 3.55 -15.47 -7.84
N PHE A 201 4.13 -15.26 -9.04
CA PHE A 201 4.75 -16.34 -9.81
C PHE A 201 6.04 -16.86 -9.18
N LYS A 202 6.94 -15.97 -8.76
CA LYS A 202 8.20 -16.35 -8.10
C LYS A 202 7.95 -17.21 -6.86
N ASN A 203 6.94 -16.86 -6.08
CA ASN A 203 6.58 -17.55 -4.84
C ASN A 203 5.50 -18.63 -5.05
N GLN A 204 5.22 -19.03 -6.30
CA GLN A 204 4.31 -20.11 -6.67
C GLN A 204 2.89 -19.97 -6.06
N LYS A 205 2.44 -18.72 -5.88
CA LYS A 205 1.11 -18.39 -5.34
C LYS A 205 0.00 -18.49 -6.38
N ILE A 206 0.34 -18.33 -7.67
CA ILE A 206 -0.61 -18.38 -8.79
C ILE A 206 -0.09 -19.36 -9.85
N SER A 207 -0.98 -20.22 -10.36
CA SER A 207 -0.69 -21.15 -11.46
C SER A 207 -0.81 -20.47 -12.82
N ASN A 208 -0.20 -21.06 -13.86
CA ASN A 208 -0.36 -20.59 -15.24
C ASN A 208 -1.82 -20.69 -15.68
N GLU A 209 -2.51 -21.76 -15.29
CA GLU A 209 -3.90 -22.01 -15.62
C GLU A 209 -4.82 -20.94 -15.04
N ASP A 210 -4.65 -20.59 -13.75
CA ASP A 210 -5.43 -19.54 -13.08
C ASP A 210 -5.18 -18.18 -13.72
N PHE A 211 -3.92 -17.85 -14.02
CA PHE A 211 -3.58 -16.58 -14.65
C PHE A 211 -4.15 -16.47 -16.08
N ILE A 212 -4.04 -17.52 -16.89
CA ILE A 212 -4.62 -17.56 -18.24
C ILE A 212 -6.15 -17.43 -18.17
N SER A 213 -6.79 -18.12 -17.21
CA SER A 213 -8.23 -18.02 -16.98
C SER A 213 -8.63 -16.59 -16.62
N TRP A 214 -7.87 -15.95 -15.73
CA TRP A 214 -8.06 -14.56 -15.34
C TRP A 214 -7.91 -13.59 -16.53
N ILE A 215 -6.87 -13.72 -17.36
CA ILE A 215 -6.72 -12.90 -18.58
C ILE A 215 -7.93 -13.07 -19.51
N LYS A 216 -8.36 -14.32 -19.73
CA LYS A 216 -9.51 -14.63 -20.60
C LYS A 216 -10.84 -14.14 -20.04
N SER A 217 -10.92 -13.80 -18.76
CA SER A 217 -12.12 -13.25 -18.14
C SER A 217 -12.37 -11.78 -18.54
N PHE A 218 -11.34 -11.06 -18.98
CA PHE A 218 -11.51 -9.71 -19.51
C PHE A 218 -12.06 -9.77 -20.93
N ASP A 219 -13.08 -8.96 -21.19
CA ASP A 219 -13.57 -8.72 -22.55
C ASP A 219 -12.64 -7.71 -23.27
N PHE A 220 -11.42 -8.15 -23.54
CA PHE A 220 -10.43 -7.36 -24.26
C PHE A 220 -10.56 -7.64 -25.75
N ASN A 221 -11.16 -6.71 -26.50
CA ASN A 221 -11.11 -6.72 -27.96
C ASN A 221 -9.98 -5.80 -28.45
N PRO A 222 -8.74 -6.31 -28.67
CA PRO A 222 -7.62 -5.49 -29.16
C PRO A 222 -7.86 -4.86 -30.53
N TYR A 223 -8.93 -5.25 -31.22
CA TYR A 223 -9.30 -4.79 -32.55
C TYR A 223 -10.62 -4.00 -32.56
N ALA A 224 -11.11 -3.54 -31.41
CA ALA A 224 -12.31 -2.71 -31.37
C ALA A 224 -12.03 -1.41 -32.18
N PRO A 225 -12.87 -1.05 -33.16
CA PRO A 225 -12.65 0.11 -34.02
C PRO A 225 -12.64 1.46 -33.26
N ASP A 226 -13.10 1.45 -32.01
CA ASP A 226 -13.15 2.52 -31.03
C ASP A 226 -11.88 2.61 -30.14
N LEU A 227 -10.94 1.67 -30.25
CA LEU A 227 -9.58 1.73 -29.67
C LEU A 227 -8.61 2.59 -30.49
N ILE A 228 -9.09 3.70 -31.07
CA ILE A 228 -8.22 4.70 -31.69
C ILE A 228 -7.52 5.49 -30.59
N GLU A 229 -6.37 4.95 -30.15
CA GLU A 229 -5.08 5.66 -29.99
C GLU A 229 -4.07 4.71 -29.34
N PHE A 230 -3.72 3.66 -30.07
CA PHE A 230 -2.43 2.97 -29.94
C PHE A 230 -1.50 3.56 -31.01
N TYR A 231 -0.28 3.93 -30.63
CA TYR A 231 0.76 4.59 -31.46
C TYR A 231 0.66 6.11 -31.64
N ARG A 232 0.97 6.85 -30.57
CA ARG A 232 1.81 8.04 -30.71
C ARG A 232 2.92 8.01 -29.66
N PHE A 233 4.03 7.37 -30.03
CA PHE A 233 5.33 7.80 -29.54
C PHE A 233 5.54 9.22 -30.06
N ASN A 234 5.59 10.19 -29.15
CA ASN A 234 6.25 11.48 -29.35
C ASN A 234 7.04 11.77 -28.08
#